data_AF-A0A495E8V1-F1
#
_entry.id   AF-A0A495E8V1-F1
#
_cell.length_a   1.000
_cell.length_b   1.000
_cell.length_c   1.000
_cell.angle_alpha   90.00
_cell.angle_beta   90.00
_cell.angle_gamma   90.00
#
_symmetry.space_group_name_H-M   'P 1'
#
loop_
_entity.id
_entity.type
_entity.pdbx_description
1 polymer ?
#
loop_
_entity_poly.entity_id
_entity_poly.type
_entity_poly.pdbx_seq_one_letter_code
_entity_poly.pdbx_strand_id
1 'polypeptide(L)'
;MKTYTYLWGLLAFIILGCSKSSPDEQESKKEPNVATSYTVLLDANNSLSATLLNADATFISKSSKESTFNAISTSVIKYDDDKAYSFYKKTSDCDGEIVYYDFLNEEEQLLTIFPDILDCELNVLSIINTNSSFFIAYEITETTSPKKYVIRKVDRNATEFTFLELELSKKPMNMTFSNDRLFVLSLDVGITNENEVIVVDNMNFKVINTQGLGYDVKKIFKDSNGDIIFGYDELHTVLNKETLAVSYTRYGIGTEPKFADTALHDLDSEDKLYYSMPAEDLATSSIPAVYDLKNNLATLYIYENFLTPAQLEVEYEIEKTTAVSYDEQNNILLIGYKKSGNQDLGGILRIKPVPDLEFLDNIDLPGIPYDIIVH
;
A
#
# COMPACT_ATOMS: atom_id res chain seq x y z
N MET A 1 29.38 49.40 -9.92
CA MET A 1 28.25 48.60 -9.37
C MET A 1 27.73 47.75 -10.52
N LYS A 2 27.83 46.43 -10.57
CA LYS A 2 27.67 45.42 -9.51
C LYS A 2 28.91 44.52 -9.34
N THR A 3 29.01 43.99 -8.14
CA THR A 3 30.10 43.27 -7.48
C THR A 3 30.11 41.76 -7.79
N TYR A 4 31.31 41.20 -7.75
CA TYR A 4 31.65 39.76 -7.71
C TYR A 4 31.06 39.05 -6.50
N THR A 5 30.77 37.74 -6.62
CA THR A 5 31.28 36.74 -5.66
C THR A 5 31.33 35.35 -6.28
N TYR A 6 32.54 34.78 -6.36
CA TYR A 6 32.74 33.34 -6.40
C TYR A 6 32.26 32.74 -5.07
N LEU A 7 31.51 31.64 -5.11
CA LEU A 7 31.43 30.72 -3.97
C LEU A 7 31.70 29.30 -4.48
N TRP A 8 32.80 28.76 -3.98
CA TRP A 8 33.22 27.38 -4.12
C TRP A 8 32.30 26.44 -3.33
N GLY A 9 32.08 25.25 -3.90
CA GLY A 9 32.18 23.98 -3.17
C GLY A 9 31.00 23.57 -2.28
N LEU A 10 30.16 22.68 -2.80
CA LEU A 10 30.01 21.37 -2.17
C LEU A 10 29.64 20.33 -3.23
N LEU A 11 30.57 19.41 -3.43
CA LEU A 11 30.43 18.23 -4.27
C LEU A 11 29.40 17.31 -3.59
N ALA A 12 28.18 17.25 -4.10
CA ALA A 12 27.24 16.21 -3.71
C ALA A 12 27.64 14.93 -4.45
N PHE A 13 28.06 13.92 -3.70
CA PHE A 13 28.16 12.55 -4.20
C PHE A 13 26.75 12.03 -4.47
N ILE A 14 26.20 12.39 -5.64
CA ILE A 14 25.22 11.54 -6.29
C ILE A 14 26.04 10.34 -6.77
N ILE A 15 25.87 9.18 -6.14
CA ILE A 15 26.35 7.93 -6.73
C ILE A 15 25.42 7.66 -7.92
N LEU A 16 25.71 8.32 -9.05
CA LEU A 16 25.37 7.80 -10.36
C LEU A 16 26.13 6.48 -10.45
N GLY A 17 25.41 5.36 -10.48
CA GLY A 17 25.98 4.02 -10.59
C GLY A 17 26.79 3.86 -11.87
N CYS A 18 28.06 4.26 -11.85
CA CYS A 18 29.08 3.77 -12.76
C CYS A 18 29.68 2.53 -12.10
N SER A 19 29.23 1.33 -12.50
CA SER A 19 29.89 0.09 -12.10
C SER A 19 31.31 0.07 -12.69
N LYS A 20 32.32 0.22 -11.83
CA LYS A 20 33.65 -0.28 -12.13
C LYS A 20 33.65 -1.76 -11.74
N SER A 21 33.69 -2.61 -12.75
CA SER A 21 33.89 -4.05 -12.63
C SER A 21 35.15 -4.34 -11.80
N SER A 22 34.95 -4.84 -10.58
CA SER A 22 35.98 -5.59 -9.86
C SER A 22 35.73 -7.07 -10.13
N PRO A 23 36.74 -7.84 -10.57
CA PRO A 23 36.56 -9.23 -10.95
C PRO A 23 36.69 -10.08 -9.69
N ASP A 24 35.60 -10.21 -8.94
CA ASP A 24 35.43 -11.32 -8.00
C ASP A 24 34.20 -12.12 -8.44
N GLU A 25 34.39 -13.42 -8.52
CA GLU A 25 33.52 -14.43 -9.13
C GLU A 25 32.05 -14.27 -8.73
N GLN A 26 31.22 -13.75 -9.65
CA GLN A 26 29.78 -13.94 -9.58
C GLN A 26 29.51 -15.42 -9.87
N GLU A 27 29.21 -16.18 -8.82
CA GLU A 27 28.28 -17.30 -8.96
C GLU A 27 27.01 -16.73 -9.59
N SER A 28 26.84 -16.95 -10.89
CA SER A 28 25.57 -16.73 -11.58
C SER A 28 24.56 -17.66 -10.91
N LYS A 29 23.84 -17.17 -9.89
CA LYS A 29 22.58 -17.79 -9.48
C LYS A 29 21.74 -17.83 -10.75
N LYS A 30 21.56 -19.02 -11.33
CA LYS A 30 20.63 -19.22 -12.43
C LYS A 30 19.28 -18.70 -11.96
N GLU A 31 18.80 -17.68 -12.62
CA GLU A 31 17.48 -17.12 -12.38
C GLU A 31 16.43 -18.21 -12.59
N PRO A 32 15.51 -18.40 -11.64
CA PRO A 32 14.34 -19.21 -11.88
C PRO A 32 13.55 -18.57 -13.03
N ASN A 33 13.34 -19.33 -14.09
CA ASN A 33 12.40 -19.01 -15.16
C ASN A 33 11.17 -19.87 -14.92
N VAL A 34 10.49 -19.59 -13.81
CA VAL A 34 9.35 -20.39 -13.35
C VAL A 34 8.09 -19.72 -13.88
N ALA A 35 7.25 -20.51 -14.54
CA ALA A 35 5.93 -20.05 -14.95
C ALA A 35 5.16 -19.58 -13.70
N THR A 36 4.68 -18.36 -13.75
CA THR A 36 4.03 -17.67 -12.65
C THR A 36 2.70 -17.08 -13.12
N SER A 37 1.79 -16.86 -12.18
CA SER A 37 0.50 -16.22 -12.44
C SER A 37 0.35 -15.00 -11.58
N TYR A 38 -0.35 -13.99 -12.11
CA TYR A 38 -0.63 -12.76 -11.40
C TYR A 38 -2.14 -12.48 -11.44
N THR A 39 -2.66 -11.93 -10.35
CA THR A 39 -3.96 -11.24 -10.38
C THR A 39 -3.72 -9.74 -10.38
N VAL A 40 -4.30 -9.04 -11.35
CA VAL A 40 -4.21 -7.58 -11.43
C VAL A 40 -5.57 -6.99 -11.14
N LEU A 41 -5.64 -6.14 -10.11
CA LEU A 41 -6.81 -5.33 -9.87
C LEU A 41 -6.78 -4.12 -10.79
N LEU A 42 -7.87 -3.89 -11.52
CA LEU A 42 -8.00 -2.85 -12.53
C LEU A 42 -9.11 -1.89 -12.12
N ASP A 43 -8.77 -0.60 -12.02
CA ASP A 43 -9.73 0.49 -11.91
C ASP A 43 -10.11 0.99 -13.31
N ALA A 44 -11.40 0.88 -13.64
CA ALA A 44 -11.98 1.46 -14.83
C ALA A 44 -13.42 1.90 -14.54
N ASN A 45 -13.79 3.11 -14.96
CA ASN A 45 -15.15 3.64 -14.77
C ASN A 45 -15.66 3.59 -13.32
N ASN A 46 -14.81 3.90 -12.33
CA ASN A 46 -15.10 3.80 -10.89
C ASN A 46 -15.44 2.39 -10.41
N SER A 47 -14.95 1.37 -11.11
CA SER A 47 -15.17 -0.03 -10.79
C SER A 47 -13.83 -0.75 -10.73
N LEU A 48 -13.58 -1.42 -9.60
CA LEU A 48 -12.46 -2.32 -9.43
C LEU A 48 -12.86 -3.71 -9.93
N SER A 49 -12.08 -4.26 -10.86
CA SER A 49 -12.24 -5.61 -11.40
C SER A 49 -10.90 -6.35 -11.33
N ALA A 50 -10.90 -7.67 -11.57
CA ALA A 50 -9.67 -8.46 -11.54
C ALA A 50 -9.41 -9.13 -12.91
N THR A 51 -8.18 -9.04 -13.39
CA THR A 51 -7.69 -9.76 -14.58
C THR A 51 -6.58 -10.73 -14.18
N LEU A 52 -6.67 -11.96 -14.67
CA LEU A 52 -5.65 -12.98 -14.45
C LEU A 52 -4.63 -12.97 -15.58
N LEU A 53 -3.35 -12.95 -15.23
CA LEU A 53 -2.22 -12.98 -16.15
C LEU A 53 -1.37 -14.22 -15.90
N ASN A 54 -0.75 -14.75 -16.95
CA ASN A 54 0.29 -15.78 -16.86
C ASN A 54 1.57 -15.22 -17.46
N ALA A 55 2.71 -15.55 -16.86
CA ALA A 55 3.99 -15.14 -17.37
C ALA A 55 5.04 -16.24 -17.27
N ASP A 56 5.95 -16.25 -18.23
CA ASP A 56 7.23 -16.96 -18.17
C ASP A 56 8.39 -15.94 -18.25
N ALA A 57 9.65 -16.35 -18.33
CA ALA A 57 10.75 -15.37 -18.38
C ALA A 57 10.77 -14.50 -19.64
N THR A 58 9.97 -14.80 -20.66
CA THR A 58 10.01 -14.09 -21.94
C THR A 58 8.76 -13.30 -22.26
N PHE A 59 7.57 -13.76 -21.87
CA PHE A 59 6.34 -13.04 -22.16
C PHE A 59 5.31 -13.14 -21.02
N ILE A 60 4.58 -12.05 -20.81
CA ILE A 60 3.35 -11.97 -20.04
C ILE A 60 2.16 -11.99 -20.99
N SER A 61 1.10 -12.69 -20.59
CA SER A 61 -0.11 -12.86 -21.41
C SER A 61 -1.36 -12.91 -20.53
N LYS A 62 -2.51 -12.52 -21.09
CA LYS A 62 -3.79 -12.69 -20.39
C LYS A 62 -4.10 -14.19 -20.27
N SER A 63 -4.49 -14.62 -19.07
CA SER A 63 -4.96 -15.97 -18.84
C SER A 63 -6.26 -16.24 -19.59
N SER A 64 -6.47 -17.48 -20.03
CA SER A 64 -7.77 -17.93 -20.56
C SER A 64 -8.81 -18.13 -19.47
N LYS A 65 -8.40 -18.18 -18.19
CA LYS A 65 -9.28 -18.23 -17.03
C LYS A 65 -9.74 -16.80 -16.71
N GLU A 66 -11.03 -16.64 -16.44
CA GLU A 66 -11.58 -15.39 -15.93
C GLU A 66 -11.54 -15.39 -14.39
N SER A 67 -11.37 -14.21 -13.79
CA SER A 67 -11.41 -14.07 -12.34
C SER A 67 -12.83 -14.28 -11.81
N THR A 68 -12.94 -14.90 -10.64
CA THR A 68 -14.20 -15.05 -9.89
C THR A 68 -14.50 -13.83 -9.00
N PHE A 69 -13.60 -12.85 -8.94
CA PHE A 69 -13.81 -11.62 -8.20
C PHE A 69 -14.92 -10.78 -8.82
N ASN A 70 -15.98 -10.55 -8.05
CA ASN A 70 -17.08 -9.69 -8.46
C ASN A 70 -16.62 -8.23 -8.42
N ALA A 71 -16.84 -7.50 -9.52
CA ALA A 71 -16.44 -6.12 -9.58
C ALA A 71 -17.16 -5.26 -8.52
N ILE A 72 -16.43 -4.34 -7.91
CA ILE A 72 -16.90 -3.46 -6.83
C ILE A 72 -16.63 -2.00 -7.16
N SER A 73 -17.42 -1.08 -6.59
CA SER A 73 -17.16 0.36 -6.74
C SER A 73 -15.82 0.73 -6.09
N THR A 74 -15.04 1.61 -6.71
CA THR A 74 -13.77 2.10 -6.13
C THR A 74 -13.95 3.09 -4.97
N SER A 75 -15.17 3.57 -4.75
CA SER A 75 -15.52 4.45 -3.62
C SER A 75 -15.65 3.76 -2.27
N VAL A 76 -15.43 2.44 -2.21
CA VAL A 76 -15.49 1.65 -0.97
C VAL A 76 -14.23 1.84 -0.13
N ILE A 77 -14.37 1.77 1.19
CA ILE A 77 -13.20 1.74 2.09
C ILE A 77 -12.58 0.36 1.96
N LYS A 78 -11.27 0.30 1.74
CA LYS A 78 -10.54 -0.96 1.54
C LYS A 78 -9.50 -1.22 2.62
N TYR A 79 -9.19 -2.49 2.79
CA TYR A 79 -7.98 -2.97 3.44
C TYR A 79 -7.34 -4.05 2.60
N ASP A 80 -6.02 -4.09 2.69
CA ASP A 80 -5.15 -4.98 1.95
C ASP A 80 -4.17 -5.63 2.95
N ASP A 81 -4.11 -6.95 2.93
CA ASP A 81 -3.16 -7.78 3.68
C ASP A 81 -2.39 -8.69 2.70
N ASP A 82 -1.83 -8.09 1.63
CA ASP A 82 -0.94 -8.65 0.61
C ASP A 82 -1.59 -9.69 -0.32
N LYS A 83 -2.58 -10.43 0.18
CA LYS A 83 -3.17 -11.61 -0.47
C LYS A 83 -4.69 -11.66 -0.40
N ALA A 84 -5.27 -10.87 0.50
CA ALA A 84 -6.70 -10.80 0.66
C ALA A 84 -7.15 -9.36 0.91
N TYR A 85 -8.28 -9.02 0.33
CA TYR A 85 -8.83 -7.68 0.38
C TYR A 85 -10.15 -7.69 1.13
N SER A 86 -10.35 -6.66 1.93
CA SER A 86 -11.66 -6.36 2.51
C SER A 86 -12.16 -5.04 1.94
N PHE A 87 -13.44 -4.99 1.60
CA PHE A 87 -14.11 -3.81 1.08
C PHE A 87 -15.38 -3.55 1.87
N TYR A 88 -15.56 -2.32 2.35
CA TYR A 88 -16.79 -1.89 2.99
C TYR A 88 -17.68 -1.13 2.02
N LYS A 89 -18.90 -1.62 1.84
CA LYS A 89 -19.95 -1.00 1.05
C LYS A 89 -21.09 -0.56 1.96
N LYS A 90 -21.38 0.73 1.99
CA LYS A 90 -22.58 1.27 2.63
C LYS A 90 -23.84 0.82 1.87
N THR A 91 -24.78 0.17 2.54
CA THR A 91 -26.07 -0.26 1.96
C THR A 91 -27.21 0.69 2.35
N SER A 92 -27.14 1.29 3.53
CA SER A 92 -28.03 2.35 4.01
C SER A 92 -27.30 3.26 5.01
N ASP A 93 -27.97 4.25 5.60
CA ASP A 93 -27.36 5.12 6.61
C ASP A 93 -26.90 4.40 7.88
N CYS A 94 -27.49 3.22 8.15
CA CYS A 94 -27.24 2.44 9.36
C CYS A 94 -26.73 1.03 9.08
N ASP A 95 -26.44 0.69 7.83
CA ASP A 95 -26.14 -0.68 7.42
C ASP A 95 -25.06 -0.69 6.34
N GLY A 96 -24.31 -1.78 6.29
CA GLY A 96 -23.36 -2.02 5.22
C GLY A 96 -22.89 -3.45 5.16
N GLU A 97 -22.07 -3.72 4.16
CA GLU A 97 -21.54 -5.03 3.87
C GLU A 97 -20.02 -4.96 3.82
N ILE A 98 -19.36 -5.95 4.41
CA ILE A 98 -17.95 -6.24 4.14
C ILE A 98 -17.90 -7.38 3.13
N VAL A 99 -17.21 -7.13 2.01
CA VAL A 99 -16.80 -8.16 1.07
C VAL A 99 -15.33 -8.47 1.37
N TYR A 100 -15.04 -9.68 1.78
CA TYR A 100 -13.69 -10.21 1.87
C TYR A 100 -13.44 -11.13 0.68
N TYR A 101 -12.29 -10.97 0.03
CA TYR A 101 -11.87 -11.83 -1.07
C TYR A 101 -10.42 -12.25 -0.91
N ASP A 102 -10.18 -13.56 -0.84
CA ASP A 102 -8.85 -14.16 -0.87
C ASP A 102 -8.48 -14.47 -2.32
N PHE A 103 -7.47 -13.77 -2.84
CA PHE A 103 -7.06 -13.93 -4.24
C PHE A 103 -6.26 -15.20 -4.50
N LEU A 104 -5.66 -15.81 -3.49
CA LEU A 104 -4.92 -17.08 -3.63
C LEU A 104 -5.87 -18.28 -3.67
N ASN A 105 -6.86 -18.29 -2.78
CA ASN A 105 -7.82 -19.38 -2.67
C ASN A 105 -9.08 -19.19 -3.53
N GLU A 106 -9.26 -17.99 -4.10
CA GLU A 106 -10.46 -17.58 -4.84
C GLU A 106 -11.75 -17.71 -4.00
N GLU A 107 -11.65 -17.36 -2.72
CA GLU A 107 -12.73 -17.45 -1.75
C GLU A 107 -13.31 -16.07 -1.44
N GLU A 108 -14.63 -15.92 -1.60
CA GLU A 108 -15.37 -14.71 -1.23
C GLU A 108 -16.19 -14.96 0.03
N GLN A 109 -16.17 -14.00 0.95
CA GLN A 109 -17.05 -13.96 2.10
C GLN A 109 -17.77 -12.61 2.16
N LEU A 110 -19.10 -12.66 2.23
CA LEU A 110 -19.95 -11.49 2.47
C LEU A 110 -20.41 -11.48 3.92
N LEU A 111 -20.32 -10.30 4.56
CA LEU A 111 -20.76 -10.10 5.93
C LEU A 111 -21.54 -8.80 6.06
N THR A 112 -22.81 -8.88 6.44
CA THR A 112 -23.61 -7.71 6.84
C THR A 112 -23.11 -7.18 8.18
N ILE A 113 -22.90 -5.87 8.28
CA ILE A 113 -22.45 -5.17 9.48
C ILE A 113 -23.44 -4.07 9.88
N PHE A 114 -23.54 -3.83 11.18
CA PHE A 114 -24.52 -2.92 11.80
C PHE A 114 -26.01 -3.31 11.71
N PRO A 115 -26.39 -4.62 11.70
CA PRO A 115 -27.81 -4.99 11.68
C PRO A 115 -28.57 -4.56 12.96
N ASP A 116 -27.84 -4.21 14.01
CA ASP A 116 -28.32 -3.78 15.33
C ASP A 116 -28.59 -2.27 15.44
N ILE A 117 -28.12 -1.46 14.49
CA ILE A 117 -28.27 0.00 14.55
C ILE A 117 -29.40 0.42 13.59
N LEU A 118 -30.47 0.97 14.14
CA LEU A 118 -31.71 1.22 13.37
C LEU A 118 -31.91 2.70 12.97
N ASP A 119 -31.09 3.63 13.48
CA ASP A 119 -31.24 5.08 13.25
C ASP A 119 -29.92 5.83 13.60
N CYS A 120 -28.98 5.91 12.66
CA CYS A 120 -27.70 6.58 12.86
C CYS A 120 -27.16 7.23 11.57
N GLU A 121 -26.39 8.30 11.74
CA GLU A 121 -25.45 8.77 10.73
C GLU A 121 -24.09 8.15 11.03
N LEU A 122 -23.89 6.92 10.55
CA LEU A 122 -22.62 6.21 10.68
C LEU A 122 -21.73 6.48 9.48
N ASN A 123 -20.48 6.80 9.78
CA ASN A 123 -19.42 6.91 8.78
C ASN A 123 -18.28 5.97 9.16
N VAL A 124 -18.10 4.90 8.38
CA VAL A 124 -16.93 4.02 8.51
C VAL A 124 -15.69 4.82 8.11
N LEU A 125 -14.62 4.68 8.89
CA LEU A 125 -13.37 5.43 8.72
C LEU A 125 -12.24 4.54 8.24
N SER A 126 -12.17 3.31 8.75
CA SER A 126 -11.16 2.32 8.40
C SER A 126 -11.69 0.93 8.69
N ILE A 127 -11.27 -0.05 7.90
CA ILE A 127 -11.49 -1.46 8.15
C ILE A 127 -10.14 -2.16 8.11
N ILE A 128 -10.00 -3.26 8.85
CA ILE A 128 -8.93 -4.24 8.64
C ILE A 128 -9.48 -5.65 8.88
N ASN A 129 -8.79 -6.67 8.36
CA ASN A 129 -9.09 -8.07 8.66
C ASN A 129 -7.88 -8.81 9.21
N THR A 130 -8.19 -9.93 9.86
CA THR A 130 -7.25 -10.98 10.27
C THR A 130 -7.86 -12.31 9.84
N ASN A 131 -7.17 -13.42 10.10
CA ASN A 131 -7.70 -14.75 9.82
C ASN A 131 -8.99 -15.10 10.59
N SER A 132 -9.27 -14.41 11.70
CA SER A 132 -10.40 -14.71 12.59
C SER A 132 -11.39 -13.56 12.76
N SER A 133 -11.04 -12.33 12.41
CA SER A 133 -11.86 -11.18 12.77
C SER A 133 -11.74 -10.02 11.78
N PHE A 134 -12.83 -9.30 11.62
CA PHE A 134 -12.86 -7.96 11.06
C PHE A 134 -12.83 -6.92 12.17
N PHE A 135 -12.13 -5.82 11.92
CA PHE A 135 -12.16 -4.63 12.77
C PHE A 135 -12.66 -3.45 11.94
N ILE A 136 -13.69 -2.78 12.42
CA ILE A 136 -14.33 -1.66 11.74
C ILE A 136 -14.27 -0.44 12.66
N ALA A 137 -13.51 0.57 12.27
CA ALA A 137 -13.51 1.86 12.92
C ALA A 137 -14.54 2.78 12.26
N TYR A 138 -15.40 3.41 13.05
CA TYR A 138 -16.43 4.32 12.55
C TYR A 138 -16.71 5.46 13.52
N GLU A 139 -17.30 6.53 12.99
CA GLU A 139 -17.87 7.61 13.77
C GLU A 139 -19.40 7.59 13.67
N ILE A 140 -20.07 7.86 14.79
CA ILE A 140 -21.51 8.13 14.84
C ILE A 140 -21.70 9.60 15.14
N THR A 141 -22.49 10.28 14.32
CA THR A 141 -22.95 11.65 14.60
C THR A 141 -24.31 11.58 15.28
N GLU A 142 -24.39 12.03 16.53
CA GLU A 142 -25.67 12.28 17.21
C GLU A 142 -26.03 13.76 17.03
N THR A 143 -27.29 14.06 16.73
CA THR A 143 -27.79 15.41 16.38
C THR A 143 -27.47 16.51 17.40
N THR A 144 -27.17 16.14 18.65
CA THR A 144 -26.91 17.08 19.75
C THR A 144 -25.68 16.73 20.62
N SER A 145 -24.91 15.70 20.24
CA SER A 145 -23.79 15.16 21.02
C SER A 145 -22.49 15.27 20.23
N PRO A 146 -21.31 15.35 20.89
CA PRO A 146 -20.04 15.14 20.19
C PRO A 146 -20.03 13.80 19.47
N LYS A 147 -19.28 13.74 18.36
CA LYS A 147 -19.09 12.50 17.60
C LYS A 147 -18.54 11.41 18.52
N LYS A 148 -19.12 10.22 18.44
CA LYS A 148 -18.60 9.01 19.10
C LYS A 148 -17.73 8.26 18.12
N TYR A 149 -16.54 7.86 18.56
CA TYR A 149 -15.62 7.06 17.78
C TYR A 149 -15.60 5.65 18.34
N VAL A 150 -15.82 4.65 17.50
CA VAL A 150 -15.95 3.26 17.94
C VAL A 150 -15.17 2.34 17.02
N ILE A 151 -14.57 1.30 17.60
CA ILE A 151 -14.05 0.15 16.87
C ILE A 151 -14.92 -1.05 17.20
N ARG A 152 -15.49 -1.67 16.16
CA ARG A 152 -16.23 -2.92 16.28
C ARG A 152 -15.36 -4.07 15.78
N LYS A 153 -15.21 -5.10 16.61
CA LYS A 153 -14.59 -6.39 16.26
C LYS A 153 -15.69 -7.40 15.98
N VAL A 154 -15.66 -8.02 14.80
CA VAL A 154 -16.61 -9.06 14.39
C VAL A 154 -15.84 -10.36 14.15
N ASP A 155 -16.34 -11.48 14.68
CA ASP A 155 -15.77 -12.80 14.40
C ASP A 155 -16.14 -13.23 12.98
N ARG A 156 -15.13 -13.54 12.17
CA ARG A 156 -15.28 -13.92 10.77
C ARG A 156 -15.79 -15.36 10.61
N ASN A 157 -15.55 -16.20 11.61
CA ASN A 157 -15.82 -17.65 11.57
C ASN A 157 -17.07 -18.03 12.36
N ALA A 158 -17.74 -17.07 13.00
CA ALA A 158 -18.95 -17.34 13.76
C ALA A 158 -20.13 -17.66 12.84
N THR A 159 -20.91 -18.68 13.21
CA THR A 159 -22.14 -19.05 12.50
C THR A 159 -23.27 -18.04 12.70
N GLU A 160 -23.17 -17.24 13.76
CA GLU A 160 -24.11 -16.17 14.10
C GLU A 160 -23.35 -14.86 14.23
N PHE A 161 -23.96 -13.76 13.79
CA PHE A 161 -23.36 -12.43 13.90
C PHE A 161 -23.17 -12.04 15.37
N THR A 162 -21.92 -11.89 15.78
CA THR A 162 -21.55 -11.44 17.12
C THR A 162 -20.43 -10.41 17.01
N PHE A 163 -20.43 -9.44 17.93
CA PHE A 163 -19.45 -8.36 17.90
C PHE A 163 -19.07 -7.87 19.29
N LEU A 164 -17.90 -7.25 19.38
CA LEU A 164 -17.44 -6.47 20.53
C LEU A 164 -17.18 -5.04 20.08
N GLU A 165 -17.39 -4.07 20.96
CA GLU A 165 -17.13 -2.66 20.68
C GLU A 165 -16.18 -2.05 21.69
N LEU A 166 -15.38 -1.11 21.21
CA LEU A 166 -14.47 -0.29 21.98
C LEU A 166 -14.65 1.16 21.57
N GLU A 167 -15.14 1.99 22.49
CA GLU A 167 -15.23 3.43 22.30
C GLU A 167 -13.83 4.07 22.45
N LEU A 168 -13.51 5.01 21.57
CA LEU A 168 -12.26 5.77 21.59
C LEU A 168 -12.53 7.24 21.91
N SER A 169 -11.60 7.85 22.64
CA SER A 169 -11.64 9.29 22.93
C SER A 169 -11.22 10.18 21.75
N LYS A 170 -10.59 9.60 20.72
CA LYS A 170 -10.04 10.31 19.56
C LYS A 170 -10.45 9.64 18.26
N LYS A 171 -10.42 10.40 17.17
CA LYS A 171 -10.87 9.93 15.86
C LYS A 171 -9.89 8.90 15.29
N PRO A 172 -10.28 7.64 15.06
CA PRO A 172 -9.43 6.68 14.38
C PRO A 172 -9.28 7.08 12.91
N MET A 173 -8.05 7.14 12.44
CA MET A 173 -7.72 7.44 11.04
C MET A 173 -7.48 6.15 10.26
N ASN A 174 -6.69 5.25 10.83
CA ASN A 174 -6.34 3.99 10.19
C ASN A 174 -5.87 2.96 11.23
N MET A 175 -5.83 1.69 10.85
CA MET A 175 -5.50 0.59 11.75
C MET A 175 -4.54 -0.41 11.11
N THR A 176 -3.82 -1.14 11.94
CA THR A 176 -3.09 -2.34 11.53
C THR A 176 -3.09 -3.37 12.66
N PHE A 177 -2.86 -4.63 12.34
CA PHE A 177 -2.85 -5.72 13.30
C PHE A 177 -1.51 -6.43 13.30
N SER A 178 -0.96 -6.65 14.50
CA SER A 178 0.29 -7.40 14.68
C SER A 178 0.41 -7.91 16.11
N ASN A 179 1.03 -9.07 16.30
CA ASN A 179 1.34 -9.62 17.62
C ASN A 179 0.11 -9.68 18.57
N ASP A 180 -1.02 -10.17 18.05
CA ASP A 180 -2.30 -10.23 18.76
C ASP A 180 -2.78 -8.88 19.33
N ARG A 181 -2.37 -7.78 18.69
CA ARG A 181 -2.72 -6.42 19.06
C ARG A 181 -3.21 -5.66 17.84
N LEU A 182 -4.24 -4.86 18.05
CA LEU A 182 -4.71 -3.86 17.10
C LEU A 182 -4.04 -2.53 17.43
N PHE A 183 -3.37 -1.95 16.44
CA PHE A 183 -2.74 -0.63 16.52
C PHE A 183 -3.60 0.36 15.75
N VAL A 184 -4.04 1.41 16.43
CA VAL A 184 -4.99 2.38 15.88
C VAL A 184 -4.31 3.74 15.84
N LEU A 185 -4.05 4.24 14.63
CA LEU A 185 -3.64 5.63 14.45
C LEU A 185 -4.86 6.52 14.66
N SER A 186 -4.79 7.41 15.63
CA SER A 186 -5.88 8.31 16.01
C SER A 186 -5.45 9.77 15.95
N LEU A 187 -6.41 10.69 15.76
CA LEU A 187 -6.23 12.13 15.73
C LEU A 187 -7.14 12.83 16.74
N ASP A 188 -6.56 13.74 17.51
CA ASP A 188 -7.28 14.57 18.47
C ASP A 188 -7.91 15.80 17.81
N VAL A 189 -8.98 15.57 17.05
CA VAL A 189 -9.63 16.60 16.24
C VAL A 189 -10.22 17.71 17.11
N GLY A 190 -9.79 18.95 16.86
CA GLY A 190 -10.41 20.15 17.44
C GLY A 190 -9.96 20.47 18.87
N ILE A 191 -9.02 19.71 19.44
CA ILE A 191 -8.38 20.00 20.74
C ILE A 191 -6.90 20.30 20.53
N THR A 192 -6.09 19.28 20.24
CA THR A 192 -4.64 19.43 20.03
C THR A 192 -4.23 19.29 18.57
N ASN A 193 -5.03 18.58 17.75
CA ASN A 193 -4.66 18.10 16.41
C ASN A 193 -3.39 17.22 16.40
N GLU A 194 -3.03 16.62 17.54
CA GLU A 194 -1.95 15.64 17.62
C GLU A 194 -2.46 14.23 17.32
N ASN A 195 -1.58 13.44 16.70
CA ASN A 195 -1.73 12.03 16.46
C ASN A 195 -1.25 11.20 17.65
N GLU A 196 -1.87 10.05 17.85
CA GLU A 196 -1.41 9.02 18.77
C GLU A 196 -1.64 7.63 18.20
N VAL A 197 -0.91 6.65 18.71
CA VAL A 197 -1.25 5.24 18.54
C VAL A 197 -1.94 4.73 19.79
N ILE A 198 -3.12 4.15 19.61
CA ILE A 198 -3.84 3.40 20.63
C ILE A 198 -3.60 1.91 20.36
N VAL A 199 -3.10 1.19 21.37
CA VAL A 199 -2.81 -0.24 21.28
C VAL A 199 -3.90 -1.00 22.04
N VAL A 200 -4.59 -1.89 21.34
CA VAL A 200 -5.71 -2.68 21.87
C VAL A 200 -5.32 -4.15 21.89
N ASP A 201 -5.49 -4.79 23.04
CA ASP A 201 -5.32 -6.24 23.20
C ASP A 201 -6.45 -6.98 22.49
N ASN A 202 -6.12 -7.91 21.59
CA ASN A 202 -7.11 -8.64 20.82
C ASN A 202 -7.98 -9.58 21.68
N MET A 203 -7.41 -10.15 22.75
CA MET A 203 -8.07 -11.17 23.57
C MET A 203 -9.22 -10.57 24.38
N ASN A 204 -8.98 -9.47 25.09
CA ASN A 204 -9.98 -8.82 25.94
C ASN A 204 -10.65 -7.62 25.27
N PHE A 205 -10.17 -7.22 24.10
CA PHE A 205 -10.62 -6.05 23.34
C PHE A 205 -10.63 -4.76 24.17
N LYS A 206 -9.49 -4.49 24.83
CA LYS A 206 -9.29 -3.31 25.68
C LYS A 206 -8.01 -2.57 25.29
N VAL A 207 -8.03 -1.25 25.46
CA VAL A 207 -6.81 -0.42 25.35
C VAL A 207 -5.82 -0.84 26.42
N ILE A 208 -4.60 -1.17 26.01
CA ILE A 208 -3.48 -1.55 26.88
C ILE A 208 -2.35 -0.53 26.88
N ASN A 209 -2.26 0.31 25.84
CA ASN A 209 -1.31 1.42 25.79
C ASN A 209 -1.82 2.54 24.88
N THR A 210 -1.38 3.76 25.15
CA THR A 210 -1.55 4.91 24.27
C THR A 210 -0.25 5.70 24.23
N GLN A 211 0.23 6.04 23.04
CA GLN A 211 1.47 6.78 22.86
C GLN A 211 1.31 7.91 21.86
N GLY A 212 1.74 9.11 22.25
CA GLY A 212 1.73 10.29 21.37
C GLY A 212 2.72 10.14 20.21
N LEU A 213 2.30 10.56 19.02
CA LEU A 213 3.08 10.53 17.78
C LEU A 213 3.40 11.94 17.26
N GLY A 214 2.93 12.99 17.93
CA GLY A 214 3.13 14.38 17.50
C GLY A 214 2.11 14.78 16.43
N TYR A 215 2.54 15.54 15.43
CA TYR A 215 1.66 16.07 14.39
C TYR A 215 1.89 15.36 13.05
N ASP A 216 0.92 15.50 12.16
CA ASP A 216 1.05 15.18 10.73
C ASP A 216 1.47 13.74 10.42
N VAL A 217 1.09 12.79 11.27
CA VAL A 217 1.17 11.37 10.90
C VAL A 217 0.12 11.12 9.82
N LYS A 218 0.56 10.74 8.62
CA LYS A 218 -0.35 10.52 7.49
C LYS A 218 -0.69 9.03 7.31
N LYS A 219 0.22 8.13 7.73
CA LYS A 219 0.09 6.71 7.41
C LYS A 219 0.54 5.79 8.53
N ILE A 220 -0.06 4.61 8.58
CA ILE A 220 0.32 3.46 9.42
C ILE A 220 0.39 2.19 8.55
N PHE A 221 1.43 1.38 8.71
CA PHE A 221 1.57 0.07 8.09
C PHE A 221 2.52 -0.81 8.94
N LYS A 222 2.78 -2.05 8.51
CA LYS A 222 3.67 -2.99 9.21
C LYS A 222 4.85 -3.38 8.32
N ASP A 223 6.01 -3.65 8.91
CA ASP A 223 7.13 -4.31 8.24
C ASP A 223 6.96 -5.84 8.22
N SER A 224 7.93 -6.59 7.67
CA SER A 224 7.84 -8.06 7.56
C SER A 224 7.97 -8.73 8.93
N ASN A 225 8.60 -8.04 9.89
CA ASN A 225 8.65 -8.44 11.29
C ASN A 225 7.36 -8.09 12.02
N GLY A 226 6.41 -7.39 11.41
CA GLY A 226 5.17 -6.93 12.02
C GLY A 226 5.35 -5.75 12.98
N ASP A 227 6.51 -5.10 13.00
CA ASP A 227 6.69 -3.82 13.69
C ASP A 227 5.93 -2.72 12.94
N ILE A 228 5.46 -1.72 13.68
CA ILE A 228 4.50 -0.75 13.16
C ILE A 228 5.23 0.49 12.68
N ILE A 229 5.02 0.85 11.41
CA ILE A 229 5.62 2.03 10.80
C ILE A 229 4.59 3.14 10.71
N PHE A 230 4.98 4.34 11.15
CA PHE A 230 4.22 5.57 10.99
C PHE A 230 4.93 6.49 10.00
N GLY A 231 4.24 6.86 8.92
CA GLY A 231 4.75 7.72 7.87
C GLY A 231 4.41 9.20 8.08
N TYR A 232 5.43 10.04 7.95
CA TYR A 232 5.38 11.50 7.89
C TYR A 232 6.03 11.94 6.59
N ASP A 233 6.01 13.24 6.30
CA ASP A 233 6.60 13.77 5.07
C ASP A 233 8.14 13.66 5.12
N GLU A 234 8.75 14.04 6.25
CA GLU A 234 10.20 14.17 6.44
C GLU A 234 10.87 13.04 7.24
N LEU A 235 10.08 12.11 7.79
CA LEU A 235 10.57 11.01 8.61
C LEU A 235 9.63 9.81 8.59
N HIS A 236 10.12 8.69 9.09
CA HIS A 236 9.25 7.65 9.58
C HIS A 236 9.64 7.23 10.99
N THR A 237 8.67 6.65 11.68
CA THR A 237 8.81 6.12 13.02
C THR A 237 8.52 4.63 12.98
N VAL A 238 9.34 3.82 13.66
CA VAL A 238 9.11 2.39 13.84
C VAL A 238 8.79 2.14 15.32
N LEU A 239 7.68 1.48 15.58
CA LEU A 239 7.23 1.05 16.90
C LEU A 239 7.31 -0.48 16.97
N ASN A 240 8.12 -0.98 17.90
CA ASN A 240 8.24 -2.42 18.09
C ASN A 240 6.92 -3.00 18.63
N LYS A 241 6.38 -4.01 17.93
CA LYS A 241 5.05 -4.59 18.22
C LYS A 241 4.92 -5.22 19.61
N GLU A 242 6.03 -5.65 20.19
CA GLU A 242 6.09 -6.33 21.49
C GLU A 242 6.37 -5.34 22.63
N THR A 243 7.50 -4.65 22.54
CA THR A 243 8.03 -3.78 23.60
C THR A 243 7.44 -2.37 23.58
N LEU A 244 6.83 -1.98 22.46
CA LEU A 244 6.31 -0.63 22.21
C LEU A 244 7.41 0.45 22.28
N ALA A 245 8.67 0.03 22.13
CA ALA A 245 9.79 0.95 21.98
C ALA A 245 9.74 1.62 20.60
N VAL A 246 10.19 2.87 20.53
CA VAL A 246 10.13 3.69 19.32
C VAL A 246 11.52 4.07 18.83
N SER A 247 11.72 3.95 17.52
CA SER A 247 12.87 4.49 16.80
C SER A 247 12.43 5.41 15.65
N TYR A 248 13.29 6.34 15.27
CA TYR A 248 13.00 7.35 14.26
C TYR A 248 14.09 7.35 13.20
N THR A 249 13.67 7.45 11.94
CA THR A 249 14.55 7.71 10.80
C THR A 249 14.13 9.02 10.17
N ARG A 250 15.02 10.01 10.22
CA ARG A 250 14.83 11.32 9.59
C ARG A 250 15.58 11.40 8.27
N TYR A 251 14.93 11.97 7.28
CA TYR A 251 15.52 12.15 5.96
C TYR A 251 16.10 13.54 5.79
N GLY A 252 17.08 13.65 4.90
CA GLY A 252 17.53 14.95 4.41
C GLY A 252 16.56 15.46 3.34
N ILE A 253 16.51 16.79 3.18
CA ILE A 253 15.68 17.44 2.16
C ILE A 253 15.96 16.84 0.78
N GLY A 254 14.91 16.36 0.11
CA GLY A 254 14.96 15.74 -1.21
C GLY A 254 15.35 14.25 -1.21
N THR A 255 15.48 13.63 -0.03
CA THR A 255 15.79 12.19 0.12
C THR A 255 14.66 11.42 0.79
N GLU A 256 13.55 12.10 1.10
CA GLU A 256 12.35 11.52 1.66
C GLU A 256 11.76 10.49 0.70
N PRO A 257 11.39 9.29 1.17
CA PRO A 257 10.77 8.28 0.32
C PRO A 257 9.28 8.55 0.07
N LYS A 258 8.69 9.57 0.73
CA LYS A 258 7.30 10.01 0.55
C LYS A 258 6.25 8.94 0.88
N PHE A 259 6.43 8.15 1.94
CA PHE A 259 5.45 7.14 2.36
C PHE A 259 4.08 7.71 2.73
N ALA A 260 4.06 8.96 3.20
CA ALA A 260 2.86 9.66 3.65
C ALA A 260 1.77 9.74 2.56
N ASP A 261 2.17 9.91 1.30
CA ASP A 261 1.28 10.25 0.18
C ASP A 261 1.10 9.12 -0.84
N THR A 262 1.60 7.92 -0.54
CA THR A 262 1.67 6.83 -1.52
C THR A 262 0.71 5.72 -1.23
N ALA A 263 0.22 5.04 -2.27
CA ALA A 263 -0.28 3.69 -2.12
C ALA A 263 0.93 2.76 -1.91
N LEU A 264 0.87 1.96 -0.85
CA LEU A 264 1.87 0.91 -0.61
C LEU A 264 1.26 -0.38 -1.16
N HIS A 265 2.07 -1.16 -1.87
CA HIS A 265 1.57 -2.26 -2.68
C HIS A 265 2.16 -3.60 -2.26
N ASP A 266 3.43 -3.65 -1.88
CA ASP A 266 4.08 -4.94 -1.63
C ASP A 266 5.29 -4.78 -0.70
N LEU A 267 5.52 -5.76 0.17
CA LEU A 267 6.66 -5.83 1.09
C LEU A 267 7.25 -7.23 1.04
N ASP A 268 8.49 -7.35 0.56
CA ASP A 268 9.14 -8.66 0.44
C ASP A 268 9.65 -9.21 1.78
N SER A 269 10.15 -10.46 1.72
CA SER A 269 10.73 -11.14 2.87
C SER A 269 12.02 -10.50 3.40
N GLU A 270 12.61 -9.57 2.64
CA GLU A 270 13.82 -8.83 2.99
C GLU A 270 13.53 -7.44 3.56
N ASP A 271 12.27 -7.06 3.82
CA ASP A 271 11.82 -5.73 4.26
C ASP A 271 12.04 -4.64 3.20
N LYS A 272 11.93 -4.98 1.91
CA LYS A 272 11.87 -3.99 0.84
C LYS A 272 10.43 -3.69 0.49
N LEU A 273 10.09 -2.41 0.57
CA LEU A 273 8.78 -1.87 0.28
C LEU A 273 8.73 -1.40 -1.17
N TYR A 274 7.82 -1.98 -1.95
CA TYR A 274 7.60 -1.65 -3.35
C TYR A 274 6.38 -0.73 -3.46
N TYR A 275 6.57 0.43 -4.07
CA TYR A 275 5.56 1.47 -4.07
C TYR A 275 5.71 2.46 -5.23
N SER A 276 4.63 3.15 -5.53
CA SER A 276 4.61 4.24 -6.50
C SER A 276 4.99 5.55 -5.80
N MET A 277 6.19 6.07 -6.06
CA MET A 277 6.70 7.30 -5.44
C MET A 277 6.28 8.54 -6.25
N PRO A 278 5.69 9.59 -5.66
CA PRO A 278 5.30 10.81 -6.36
C PRO A 278 6.53 11.59 -6.80
N ALA A 279 6.56 11.96 -8.08
CA ALA A 279 7.65 12.70 -8.70
C ALA A 279 7.13 14.02 -9.26
N GLU A 280 7.47 15.12 -8.58
CA GLU A 280 7.00 16.46 -8.97
C GLU A 280 7.81 17.05 -10.15
N ASP A 281 9.05 16.60 -10.31
CA ASP A 281 10.01 17.15 -11.28
C ASP A 281 10.27 16.24 -12.49
N LEU A 282 9.48 15.16 -12.67
CA LEU A 282 9.64 14.21 -13.78
C LEU A 282 8.48 14.30 -14.78
N ALA A 283 8.72 13.80 -16.00
CA ALA A 283 7.68 13.71 -17.04
C ALA A 283 6.49 12.86 -16.60
N THR A 284 6.75 11.85 -15.75
CA THR A 284 5.75 11.04 -15.08
C THR A 284 5.49 11.56 -13.67
N SER A 285 4.22 11.71 -13.29
CA SER A 285 3.84 12.24 -11.96
C SER A 285 4.14 11.28 -10.81
N SER A 286 4.50 10.03 -11.11
CA SER A 286 5.01 9.05 -10.15
C SER A 286 5.85 7.97 -10.83
N ILE A 287 6.85 7.48 -10.10
CA ILE A 287 7.79 6.45 -10.55
C ILE A 287 7.76 5.21 -9.65
N PRO A 288 8.15 4.04 -10.16
CA PRO A 288 8.33 2.86 -9.33
C PRO A 288 9.55 3.05 -8.42
N ALA A 289 9.38 2.70 -7.15
CA ALA A 289 10.42 2.81 -6.15
C ALA A 289 10.42 1.58 -5.24
N VAL A 290 11.61 1.29 -4.72
CA VAL A 290 11.85 0.25 -3.73
C VAL A 290 12.57 0.87 -2.55
N TYR A 291 12.00 0.75 -1.35
CA TYR A 291 12.63 1.22 -0.13
C TYR A 291 13.05 0.05 0.74
N ASP A 292 14.35 -0.08 0.99
CA ASP A 292 14.91 -1.03 1.93
C ASP A 292 14.82 -0.45 3.35
N LEU A 293 13.89 -0.98 4.15
CA LEU A 293 13.65 -0.53 5.53
C LEU A 293 14.85 -0.79 6.45
N LYS A 294 15.63 -1.85 6.20
CA LYS A 294 16.80 -2.20 7.03
C LYS A 294 17.95 -1.21 6.82
N ASN A 295 18.19 -0.86 5.57
CA ASN A 295 19.31 0.02 5.19
C ASN A 295 18.91 1.50 5.07
N ASN A 296 17.62 1.81 5.17
CA ASN A 296 17.04 3.13 4.93
C ASN A 296 17.40 3.70 3.56
N LEU A 297 17.34 2.84 2.52
CA LEU A 297 17.79 3.16 1.17
C LEU A 297 16.65 3.07 0.17
N ALA A 298 16.43 4.14 -0.59
CA ALA A 298 15.50 4.15 -1.72
C ALA A 298 16.23 3.86 -3.04
N THR A 299 15.69 2.96 -3.85
CA THR A 299 16.06 2.74 -5.25
C THR A 299 14.92 3.20 -6.14
N LEU A 300 15.23 4.09 -7.09
CA LEU A 300 14.25 4.71 -7.98
C LEU A 300 14.39 4.16 -9.41
N TYR A 301 13.30 3.66 -9.97
CA TYR A 301 13.27 3.09 -11.32
C TYR A 301 12.72 4.11 -12.31
N ILE A 302 13.54 5.10 -12.66
CA ILE A 302 13.18 6.12 -13.64
C ILE A 302 13.05 5.45 -15.02
N TYR A 303 11.89 5.59 -15.68
CA TYR A 303 11.56 4.89 -16.93
C TYR A 303 12.59 5.10 -18.03
N GLU A 304 13.13 6.31 -18.15
CA GLU A 304 14.14 6.69 -19.14
C GLU A 304 15.47 5.93 -18.98
N ASN A 305 15.69 5.26 -17.86
CA ASN A 305 16.88 4.41 -17.66
C ASN A 305 16.76 3.04 -18.34
N PHE A 306 15.54 2.58 -18.65
CA PHE A 306 15.31 1.25 -19.22
C PHE A 306 14.33 1.23 -20.41
N LEU A 307 13.72 2.36 -20.74
CA LEU A 307 12.89 2.55 -21.94
C LEU A 307 13.47 3.63 -22.85
N THR A 308 13.31 3.43 -24.16
CA THR A 308 13.55 4.51 -25.14
C THR A 308 12.41 5.54 -25.11
N PRO A 309 12.64 6.79 -25.56
CA PRO A 309 11.57 7.79 -25.67
C PRO A 309 10.38 7.32 -26.53
N ALA A 310 10.64 6.55 -27.59
CA ALA A 310 9.58 5.99 -28.43
C ALA A 310 8.73 4.96 -27.68
N GLN A 311 9.35 4.09 -26.88
CA GLN A 311 8.63 3.15 -26.03
C GLN A 311 7.78 3.88 -24.98
N LEU A 312 8.38 4.87 -24.31
CA LEU A 312 7.72 5.61 -23.24
C LEU A 312 6.52 6.43 -23.75
N GLU A 313 6.71 7.24 -24.78
CA GLU A 313 5.74 8.26 -25.21
C GLU A 313 4.76 7.78 -26.28
N VAL A 314 5.12 6.75 -27.07
CA VAL A 314 4.33 6.32 -28.24
C VAL A 314 3.84 4.88 -28.12
N GLU A 315 4.70 3.95 -27.71
CA GLU A 315 4.33 2.53 -27.64
C GLU A 315 3.47 2.24 -26.40
N TYR A 316 3.93 2.68 -25.23
CA TYR A 316 3.29 2.40 -23.94
C TYR A 316 2.52 3.62 -23.39
N GLU A 317 2.84 4.82 -23.89
CA GLU A 317 2.17 6.09 -23.54
C GLU A 317 2.11 6.33 -22.01
N ILE A 318 3.19 6.05 -21.28
CA ILE A 318 3.14 6.01 -19.80
C ILE A 318 2.95 7.42 -19.21
N GLU A 319 1.84 7.62 -18.49
CA GLU A 319 1.55 8.87 -17.76
C GLU A 319 2.15 8.86 -16.34
N LYS A 320 1.93 7.76 -15.61
CA LYS A 320 2.34 7.61 -14.21
C LYS A 320 2.29 6.16 -13.75
N THR A 321 3.08 5.86 -12.73
CA THR A 321 3.07 4.56 -12.03
C THR A 321 1.88 4.47 -11.08
N THR A 322 1.16 3.36 -11.09
CA THR A 322 -0.07 3.19 -10.29
C THR A 322 -0.05 1.97 -9.38
N ALA A 323 0.76 0.96 -9.69
CA ALA A 323 0.99 -0.19 -8.83
C ALA A 323 2.43 -0.70 -8.99
N VAL A 324 3.02 -1.24 -7.93
CA VAL A 324 4.36 -1.82 -7.98
C VAL A 324 4.37 -3.08 -7.10
N SER A 325 4.72 -4.22 -7.67
CA SER A 325 4.84 -5.49 -6.93
C SER A 325 6.11 -6.23 -7.36
N TYR A 326 6.52 -7.22 -6.58
CA TYR A 326 7.74 -7.97 -6.80
C TYR A 326 7.47 -9.48 -6.83
N ASP A 327 7.80 -10.09 -7.96
CA ASP A 327 7.92 -11.53 -8.06
C ASP A 327 9.28 -11.95 -7.52
N GLU A 328 9.33 -12.26 -6.23
CA GLU A 328 10.53 -12.69 -5.50
C GLU A 328 11.10 -14.00 -6.04
N GLN A 329 10.24 -14.90 -6.55
CA GLN A 329 10.68 -16.18 -7.09
C GLN A 329 11.50 -16.00 -8.37
N ASN A 330 11.07 -15.11 -9.26
CA ASN A 330 11.73 -14.85 -10.53
C ASN A 330 12.66 -13.62 -10.51
N ASN A 331 12.72 -12.88 -9.39
CA ASN A 331 13.41 -11.61 -9.26
C ASN A 331 12.96 -10.58 -10.32
N ILE A 332 11.64 -10.38 -10.43
CA ILE A 332 11.04 -9.47 -11.42
C ILE A 332 10.23 -8.39 -10.70
N LEU A 333 10.47 -7.13 -11.07
CA LEU A 333 9.65 -6.00 -10.66
C LEU A 333 8.50 -5.81 -11.65
N LEU A 334 7.27 -5.84 -11.14
CA LEU A 334 6.04 -5.62 -11.88
C LEU A 334 5.60 -4.16 -11.69
N ILE A 335 5.51 -3.42 -12.79
CA ILE A 335 5.19 -1.99 -12.77
C ILE A 335 3.86 -1.76 -13.48
N GLY A 336 2.80 -1.52 -12.72
CA GLY A 336 1.53 -1.08 -13.23
C GLY A 336 1.56 0.42 -13.55
N TYR A 337 1.07 0.81 -14.73
CA TYR A 337 1.03 2.20 -15.16
C TYR A 337 -0.30 2.58 -15.81
N LYS A 338 -0.61 3.88 -15.74
CA LYS A 338 -1.69 4.54 -16.47
C LYS A 338 -1.20 5.04 -17.83
N LYS A 339 -2.01 4.89 -18.88
CA LYS A 339 -1.73 5.47 -20.20
C LYS A 339 -2.14 6.94 -20.29
N SER A 340 -1.36 7.72 -21.04
CA SER A 340 -1.56 9.13 -21.31
C SER A 340 -2.76 9.34 -22.23
N GLY A 341 -3.59 10.34 -21.93
CA GLY A 341 -4.73 10.71 -22.79
C GLY A 341 -5.92 9.76 -22.75
N ASN A 342 -5.88 8.66 -21.98
CA ASN A 342 -7.02 7.78 -21.74
C ASN A 342 -7.27 7.62 -20.23
N GLN A 343 -8.52 7.80 -19.80
CA GLN A 343 -8.86 7.78 -18.38
C GLN A 343 -9.00 6.36 -17.80
N ASP A 344 -9.15 5.34 -18.64
CA ASP A 344 -9.48 3.97 -18.20
C ASP A 344 -8.57 2.89 -18.82
N LEU A 345 -7.38 3.25 -19.27
CA LEU A 345 -6.40 2.29 -19.81
C LEU A 345 -5.07 2.35 -19.06
N GLY A 346 -4.42 1.21 -18.98
CA GLY A 346 -3.11 1.05 -18.39
C GLY A 346 -2.37 -0.14 -18.97
N GLY A 347 -1.32 -0.54 -18.28
CA GLY A 347 -0.56 -1.73 -18.62
C GLY A 347 0.41 -2.11 -17.52
N ILE A 348 1.06 -3.25 -17.68
CA ILE A 348 2.14 -3.69 -16.80
C ILE A 348 3.43 -3.78 -17.61
N LEU A 349 4.52 -3.26 -17.05
CA LEU A 349 5.88 -3.59 -17.47
C LEU A 349 6.47 -4.63 -16.52
N ARG A 350 7.28 -5.52 -17.06
CA ARG A 350 8.18 -6.36 -16.25
C ARG A 350 9.62 -5.94 -16.47
N ILE A 351 10.34 -5.73 -15.39
CA ILE A 351 11.77 -5.42 -15.43
C ILE A 351 12.54 -6.30 -14.45
N LYS A 352 13.81 -6.54 -14.74
CA LYS A 352 14.75 -6.98 -13.72
C LYS A 352 15.16 -5.79 -12.85
N PRO A 353 15.17 -5.93 -11.52
CA PRO A 353 15.67 -4.88 -10.65
C PRO A 353 17.20 -4.76 -10.74
N VAL A 354 17.74 -3.69 -10.14
CA VAL A 354 19.21 -3.57 -9.98
C VAL A 354 19.78 -4.78 -9.22
N PRO A 355 21.02 -5.22 -9.52
CA PRO A 355 22.02 -4.56 -10.36
C PRO A 355 21.85 -4.80 -11.88
N ASP A 356 21.10 -5.81 -12.28
CA ASP A 356 20.96 -6.23 -13.68
C ASP A 356 19.71 -5.63 -14.33
N LEU A 357 19.57 -4.31 -14.22
CA LEU A 357 18.38 -3.58 -14.70
C LEU A 357 18.16 -3.83 -16.20
N GLU A 358 17.03 -4.48 -16.51
CA GLU A 358 16.67 -4.86 -17.88
C GLU A 358 15.15 -4.79 -18.06
N PHE A 359 14.69 -4.17 -19.13
CA PHE A 359 13.29 -4.26 -19.56
C PHE A 359 13.03 -5.62 -20.21
N LEU A 360 12.02 -6.36 -19.72
CA LEU A 360 11.68 -7.69 -20.22
C LEU A 360 10.58 -7.59 -21.27
N ASP A 361 9.40 -7.11 -20.87
CA ASP A 361 8.22 -7.03 -21.72
C ASP A 361 7.11 -6.13 -21.12
N ASN A 362 5.99 -6.06 -21.84
CA ASN A 362 4.81 -5.27 -21.47
C ASN A 362 3.51 -6.04 -21.78
N ILE A 363 2.42 -5.65 -21.12
CA ILE A 363 1.06 -5.98 -21.54
C ILE A 363 0.11 -4.80 -21.30
N ASP A 364 -0.72 -4.51 -22.30
CA ASP A 364 -1.80 -3.53 -22.18
C ASP A 364 -3.02 -4.14 -21.49
N LEU A 365 -3.66 -3.35 -20.62
CA LEU A 365 -4.79 -3.78 -19.81
C LEU A 365 -6.00 -2.84 -19.99
N PRO A 366 -7.23 -3.40 -19.98
CA PRO A 366 -8.47 -2.64 -20.15
C PRO A 366 -8.90 -1.97 -18.84
N GLY A 367 -7.97 -1.27 -18.18
CA GLY A 367 -8.14 -0.60 -16.89
C GLY A 367 -6.79 -0.14 -16.36
N ILE A 368 -6.81 0.76 -15.39
CA ILE A 368 -5.60 1.23 -14.70
C ILE A 368 -5.23 0.20 -13.63
N PRO A 369 -4.01 -0.38 -13.65
CA PRO A 369 -3.54 -1.24 -12.58
C PRO A 369 -3.61 -0.53 -11.23
N TYR A 370 -4.38 -1.10 -10.34
CA TYR A 370 -4.59 -0.64 -8.99
C TYR A 370 -3.75 -1.43 -8.00
N ASP A 371 -3.64 -2.75 -8.24
CA ASP A 371 -2.76 -3.64 -7.50
C ASP A 371 -2.35 -4.85 -8.34
N ILE A 372 -1.26 -5.48 -7.93
CA ILE A 372 -0.70 -6.66 -8.59
C ILE A 372 -0.38 -7.69 -7.51
N ILE A 373 -1.02 -8.85 -7.58
CA ILE A 373 -0.89 -9.94 -6.62
C ILE A 373 -0.15 -11.09 -7.29
N VAL A 374 0.98 -11.49 -6.72
CA VAL A 374 1.82 -12.61 -7.17
C VAL A 374 1.39 -13.90 -6.46
N HIS A 375 1.30 -15.00 -7.21
CA HIS A 375 0.81 -16.31 -6.72
C HIS A 375 1.91 -17.33 -6.49
#